data_AF-A0A660MVW4-F1
#
_entry.id   AF-A0A660MVW4-F1
#
_cell.length_a   1.000
_cell.length_b   1.000
_cell.length_c   1.000
_cell.angle_alpha   90.00
_cell.angle_beta   90.00
_cell.angle_gamma   90.00
#
_symmetry.space_group_name_H-M   'P 1'
#
loop_
_entity.id
_entity.type
_entity.pdbx_description
1 polymer ?
#
loop_
_entity_poly.entity_id
_entity_poly.type
_entity_poly.pdbx_seq_one_letter_code
_entity_poly.pdbx_strand_id
1 'polypeptide(L)'
;MNFSKKKLWFLIFFLGFLGILSIFTVDFHLEKIISAEKLAGFEKWQISLLLMINPAILLAIATTVGVVLYDKMNLKLPIFEKILGKNETKIDWKNIVFFGVFGGILAGILTVIFGFLMKNYLPELLFANNEMGILARFLYGGIFEEILIRFGLMTLFVWILFKIFKTKNSWIFSFAIILSAIIFGIGHLPAMKLLVGDLSSVIIFYTIFGNFIPGIIFGFLYYKNGLETAMLAHIVTHIVLLRMI
;
A
#
# COMPACT_ATOMS: atom_id res chain seq x y z
N MET A 1 -7.35 -7.13 28.99
CA MET A 1 -8.15 -6.22 28.14
C MET A 1 -9.02 -7.07 27.24
N ASN A 2 -10.33 -6.80 27.15
CA ASN A 2 -11.20 -7.50 26.21
C ASN A 2 -11.04 -6.92 24.80
N PHE A 3 -10.78 -7.79 23.82
CA PHE A 3 -10.69 -7.41 22.41
C PHE A 3 -11.97 -6.73 21.93
N SER A 4 -11.82 -5.66 21.16
CA SER A 4 -12.93 -4.90 20.59
C SER A 4 -12.63 -4.53 19.14
N LYS A 5 -13.50 -4.97 18.22
CA LYS A 5 -13.44 -4.56 16.81
C LYS A 5 -13.51 -3.04 16.63
N LYS A 6 -14.26 -2.34 17.50
CA LYS A 6 -14.31 -0.87 17.51
C LYS A 6 -12.94 -0.26 17.83
N LYS A 7 -12.26 -0.76 18.86
CA LYS A 7 -10.90 -0.31 19.20
C LYS A 7 -9.91 -0.62 18.09
N LEU A 8 -10.01 -1.79 17.47
CA LEU A 8 -9.18 -2.17 16.31
C LEU A 8 -9.39 -1.22 15.13
N TRP A 9 -10.64 -0.90 14.83
CA TRP A 9 -10.99 0.05 13.77
C TRP A 9 -10.33 1.40 14.01
N PHE A 10 -10.47 1.99 15.20
CA PHE A 10 -9.85 3.27 15.51
C PHE A 10 -8.33 3.23 15.43
N LEU A 11 -7.72 2.15 15.92
CA LEU A 11 -6.26 1.99 15.89
C LEU A 11 -5.72 1.94 14.46
N ILE A 12 -6.32 1.10 13.61
CA ILE A 12 -5.91 0.97 12.20
C ILE A 12 -6.22 2.24 11.42
N PHE A 13 -7.43 2.81 11.59
CA PHE A 13 -7.83 4.03 10.91
C PHE A 13 -6.90 5.19 11.28
N PHE A 14 -6.62 5.39 12.57
CA PHE A 14 -5.71 6.43 13.03
C PHE A 14 -4.32 6.28 12.41
N LEU A 15 -3.78 5.07 12.42
CA LEU A 15 -2.47 4.79 11.86
C LEU A 15 -2.44 5.04 10.33
N GLY A 16 -3.44 4.58 9.59
CA GLY A 16 -3.57 4.87 8.17
C GLY A 16 -3.77 6.36 7.87
N PHE A 17 -4.45 7.08 8.76
CA PHE A 17 -4.68 8.53 8.62
C PHE A 17 -3.39 9.32 8.85
N LEU A 18 -2.51 8.88 9.75
CA LEU A 18 -1.13 9.40 9.84
C LEU A 18 -0.36 9.16 8.53
N GLY A 19 -0.61 8.02 7.87
CA GLY A 19 -0.15 7.76 6.50
C GLY A 19 -0.61 8.83 5.51
N ILE A 20 -1.90 9.13 5.47
CA ILE A 20 -2.45 10.19 4.61
C ILE A 20 -1.85 11.56 4.96
N LEU A 21 -1.72 11.89 6.25
CA LEU A 21 -1.13 13.17 6.69
C LEU A 21 0.33 13.34 6.25
N SER A 22 1.08 12.25 6.07
CA SER A 22 2.45 12.34 5.57
C SER A 22 2.55 12.92 4.16
N ILE A 23 1.44 12.96 3.40
CA ILE A 23 1.37 13.63 2.09
C ILE A 23 1.74 15.12 2.18
N PHE A 24 1.54 15.79 3.32
CA PHE A 24 1.98 17.19 3.48
C PHE A 24 3.49 17.39 3.31
N THR A 25 4.27 16.30 3.35
CA THR A 25 5.72 16.32 3.09
C THR A 25 6.10 16.09 1.62
N VAL A 26 5.11 15.87 0.75
CA VAL A 26 5.29 15.60 -0.68
C VAL A 26 4.98 16.86 -1.47
N ASP A 27 5.87 17.21 -2.39
CA ASP A 27 5.57 18.23 -3.39
C ASP A 27 5.02 17.57 -4.65
N PHE A 28 3.76 17.85 -5.00
CA PHE A 28 3.12 17.25 -6.18
C PHE A 28 3.35 18.07 -7.45
N HIS A 29 4.07 19.19 -7.38
CA HIS A 29 4.33 20.08 -8.52
C HIS A 29 3.09 20.38 -9.35
N LEU A 30 1.96 20.64 -8.67
CA LEU A 30 0.65 20.79 -9.30
C LEU A 30 0.62 21.96 -10.29
N GLU A 31 1.51 22.94 -10.13
CA GLU A 31 1.73 24.03 -11.09
C GLU A 31 2.09 23.55 -12.51
N LYS A 32 2.60 22.33 -12.67
CA LYS A 32 2.93 21.75 -13.99
C LYS A 32 1.70 21.21 -14.74
N ILE A 33 0.55 21.10 -14.06
CA ILE A 33 -0.59 20.28 -14.52
C ILE A 33 -1.89 21.08 -14.47
N ILE A 34 -2.04 21.88 -13.41
CA ILE A 34 -3.21 22.72 -13.20
C ILE A 34 -2.80 24.15 -13.60
N SER A 35 -3.58 24.77 -14.49
CA SER A 35 -3.32 26.15 -14.90
C SER A 35 -3.29 27.08 -13.69
N ALA A 36 -2.43 28.09 -13.72
CA ALA A 36 -2.32 29.08 -12.65
C ALA A 36 -3.67 29.74 -12.32
N GLU A 37 -4.56 29.87 -13.30
CA GLU A 37 -5.93 30.38 -13.15
C GLU A 37 -6.83 29.46 -12.30
N LYS A 38 -6.67 28.13 -12.40
CA LYS A 38 -7.42 27.17 -11.57
C LYS A 38 -6.85 27.03 -10.16
N LEU A 39 -5.58 27.34 -9.99
CA LEU A 39 -4.91 27.43 -8.69
C LEU A 39 -5.13 28.80 -8.03
N ALA A 40 -5.54 29.82 -8.81
CA ALA A 40 -5.79 31.16 -8.31
C ALA A 40 -6.91 31.12 -7.27
N GLY A 41 -6.57 31.54 -6.05
CA GLY A 41 -7.50 31.57 -4.91
C GLY A 41 -7.37 30.42 -3.92
N PHE A 42 -6.48 29.44 -4.16
CA PHE A 42 -6.19 28.39 -3.20
C PHE A 42 -4.73 28.39 -2.75
N GLU A 43 -4.51 28.34 -1.44
CA GLU A 43 -3.20 28.10 -0.84
C GLU A 43 -2.82 26.61 -0.95
N LYS A 44 -1.51 26.32 -0.97
CA LYS A 44 -0.98 24.95 -1.12
C LYS A 44 -1.59 23.96 -0.12
N TRP A 45 -1.80 24.38 1.13
CA TRP A 45 -2.40 23.53 2.16
C TRP A 45 -3.88 23.20 1.89
N GLN A 46 -4.63 24.09 1.25
CA GLN A 46 -6.03 23.84 0.89
C GLN A 46 -6.13 22.76 -0.18
N ILE A 47 -5.21 22.79 -1.15
CA ILE A 47 -5.13 21.76 -2.19
C ILE A 47 -4.70 20.42 -1.61
N SER A 48 -3.70 20.41 -0.70
CA SER A 48 -3.32 19.19 0.03
C SER A 48 -4.49 18.58 0.78
N LEU A 49 -5.33 19.39 1.46
CA LEU A 49 -6.54 18.90 2.13
C LEU A 49 -7.53 18.26 1.16
N LEU A 50 -7.75 18.87 -0.01
CA LEU A 50 -8.63 18.31 -1.04
C LEU A 50 -8.12 16.95 -1.55
N LEU A 51 -6.81 16.82 -1.77
CA LEU A 51 -6.18 15.57 -2.20
C LEU A 51 -6.32 14.43 -1.19
N MET A 52 -6.48 14.75 0.11
CA MET A 52 -6.62 13.77 1.18
C MET A 52 -8.04 13.21 1.34
N ILE A 53 -9.07 13.87 0.78
CA ILE A 53 -10.47 13.46 0.94
C ILE A 53 -10.69 12.04 0.40
N ASN A 54 -10.25 11.78 -0.83
CA ASN A 54 -10.42 10.47 -1.47
C ASN A 54 -9.67 9.36 -0.70
N PRO A 55 -8.37 9.49 -0.38
CA PRO A 55 -7.65 8.55 0.49
C PRO A 55 -8.35 8.32 1.84
N ALA A 56 -8.90 9.35 2.48
CA ALA A 56 -9.54 9.20 3.79
C ALA A 56 -10.85 8.40 3.71
N ILE A 57 -11.66 8.63 2.67
CA ILE A 57 -12.87 7.83 2.40
C ILE A 57 -12.49 6.38 2.13
N LEU A 58 -11.51 6.15 1.25
CA LEU A 58 -11.04 4.82 0.93
C LEU A 58 -10.47 4.09 2.15
N LEU A 59 -9.71 4.79 3.01
CA LEU A 59 -9.19 4.25 4.27
C LEU A 59 -10.31 3.84 5.22
N ALA A 60 -11.36 4.67 5.37
CA ALA A 60 -12.50 4.36 6.22
C ALA A 60 -13.21 3.09 5.73
N ILE A 61 -13.44 2.96 4.41
CA ILE A 61 -14.04 1.78 3.80
C ILE A 61 -13.14 0.56 4.01
N ALA A 62 -11.87 0.64 3.63
CA ALA A 62 -10.90 -0.46 3.72
C ALA A 62 -10.72 -0.95 5.17
N THR A 63 -10.60 -0.04 6.13
CA THR A 63 -10.48 -0.38 7.55
C THR A 63 -11.75 -1.08 8.05
N THR A 64 -12.92 -0.60 7.65
CA THR A 64 -14.21 -1.22 8.02
C THR A 64 -14.30 -2.64 7.47
N VAL A 65 -14.04 -2.81 6.17
CA VAL A 65 -14.06 -4.10 5.49
C VAL A 65 -13.07 -5.06 6.13
N GLY A 66 -11.82 -4.63 6.34
CA GLY A 66 -10.78 -5.43 6.95
C GLY A 66 -11.18 -5.89 8.36
N VAL A 67 -11.58 -4.98 9.26
CA VAL A 67 -11.98 -5.32 10.64
C VAL A 67 -13.14 -6.31 10.69
N VAL A 68 -14.10 -6.19 9.77
CA VAL A 68 -15.29 -7.05 9.72
C VAL A 68 -14.96 -8.45 9.20
N LEU A 69 -13.96 -8.59 8.31
CA LEU A 69 -13.75 -9.81 7.52
C LEU A 69 -12.45 -10.57 7.82
N TYR A 70 -11.39 -9.91 8.30
CA TYR A 70 -10.06 -10.54 8.38
C TYR A 70 -10.05 -11.80 9.25
N ASP A 71 -10.73 -11.75 10.41
CA ASP A 71 -10.86 -12.86 11.34
C ASP A 71 -11.66 -14.01 10.74
N LYS A 72 -12.77 -13.69 10.05
CA LYS A 72 -13.59 -14.67 9.33
C LYS A 72 -12.79 -15.40 8.27
N MET A 73 -11.80 -14.73 7.65
CA MET A 73 -10.95 -15.27 6.58
C MET A 73 -9.64 -15.89 7.08
N ASN A 74 -9.46 -16.03 8.40
CA ASN A 74 -8.24 -16.56 9.04
C ASN A 74 -6.97 -15.73 8.74
N LEU A 75 -7.12 -14.46 8.36
CA LEU A 75 -6.04 -13.50 8.25
C LEU A 75 -5.72 -12.92 9.64
N LYS A 76 -4.50 -12.39 9.80
CA LYS A 76 -3.95 -12.05 11.12
C LYS A 76 -3.37 -10.65 11.18
N LEU A 77 -3.44 -10.08 12.37
CA LEU A 77 -2.82 -8.81 12.74
C LEU A 77 -2.02 -9.00 14.04
N PRO A 78 -0.89 -9.74 14.02
CA PRO A 78 -0.29 -10.26 15.26
C PRO A 78 0.02 -9.21 16.33
N ILE A 79 0.45 -8.00 15.94
CA ILE A 79 0.80 -6.92 16.86
C ILE A 79 -0.47 -6.21 17.31
N PHE A 80 -1.35 -5.81 16.38
CA PHE A 80 -2.59 -5.09 16.72
C PHE A 80 -3.53 -5.95 17.59
N GLU A 81 -3.63 -7.24 17.31
CA GLU A 81 -4.41 -8.19 18.12
C GLU A 81 -3.84 -8.33 19.53
N LYS A 82 -2.51 -8.33 19.67
CA LYS A 82 -1.87 -8.40 20.99
C LYS A 82 -2.09 -7.13 21.80
N ILE A 83 -1.91 -5.95 21.20
CA ILE A 83 -2.15 -4.65 21.83
C ILE A 83 -3.57 -4.57 22.39
N LEU A 84 -4.54 -5.15 21.67
CA LEU A 84 -5.95 -5.14 22.07
C LEU A 84 -6.37 -6.34 22.93
N GLY A 85 -5.44 -7.22 23.30
CA GLY A 85 -5.70 -8.35 24.18
C GLY A 85 -6.55 -9.47 23.56
N LYS A 86 -6.53 -9.64 22.23
CA LYS A 86 -7.26 -10.74 21.55
C LYS A 86 -6.61 -12.10 21.76
N ASN A 87 -5.28 -12.15 21.78
CA ASN A 87 -4.50 -13.38 21.83
C ASN A 87 -3.51 -13.35 23.02
N GLU A 88 -3.57 -14.37 23.87
CA GLU A 88 -2.57 -14.59 24.92
C GLU A 88 -1.24 -15.10 24.37
N THR A 89 -1.24 -15.66 23.16
CA THR A 89 -0.03 -16.11 22.47
C THR A 89 1.00 -14.99 22.32
N LYS A 90 2.28 -15.37 22.42
CA LYS A 90 3.40 -14.43 22.23
C LYS A 90 3.47 -14.03 20.76
N ILE A 91 3.77 -12.76 20.49
CA ILE A 91 4.07 -12.29 19.14
C ILE A 91 5.35 -12.99 18.68
N ASP A 92 5.31 -13.60 17.49
CA ASP A 92 6.50 -14.16 16.85
C ASP A 92 7.27 -13.06 16.10
N TRP A 93 7.97 -12.23 16.88
CA TRP A 93 8.75 -11.12 16.36
C TRP A 93 9.82 -11.56 15.37
N LYS A 94 10.42 -12.74 15.60
CA LYS A 94 11.45 -13.28 14.71
C LYS A 94 10.88 -13.51 13.33
N ASN A 95 9.71 -14.13 13.21
CA ASN A 95 9.08 -14.36 11.92
C ASN A 95 8.62 -13.06 11.26
N ILE A 96 8.00 -12.13 12.00
CA ILE A 96 7.58 -10.83 11.43
C ILE A 96 8.79 -10.09 10.86
N VAL A 97 9.87 -9.96 11.63
CA VAL A 97 11.06 -9.23 11.21
C VAL A 97 11.78 -9.94 10.08
N PHE A 98 12.01 -11.26 10.20
CA PHE A 98 12.74 -12.02 9.20
C PHE A 98 12.05 -11.99 7.83
N PHE A 99 10.76 -12.35 7.79
CA PHE A 99 10.01 -12.39 6.52
C PHE A 99 9.70 -10.98 6.00
N GLY A 100 9.48 -10.01 6.87
CA GLY A 100 9.29 -8.61 6.48
C GLY A 100 10.56 -8.05 5.83
N VAL A 101 11.71 -8.15 6.49
CA VAL A 101 12.98 -7.66 5.94
C VAL A 101 13.36 -8.41 4.66
N PHE A 102 13.32 -9.74 4.67
CA PHE A 102 13.67 -10.53 3.49
C PHE A 102 12.76 -10.23 2.30
N GLY A 103 11.44 -10.22 2.52
CA GLY A 103 10.48 -9.92 1.47
C GLY A 103 10.60 -8.49 0.95
N GLY A 104 10.90 -7.52 1.82
CA GLY A 104 11.13 -6.13 1.45
C GLY A 104 12.40 -5.95 0.61
N ILE A 105 13.49 -6.62 0.97
CA ILE A 105 14.74 -6.63 0.18
C ILE A 105 14.49 -7.25 -1.19
N LEU A 106 13.83 -8.41 -1.23
CA LEU A 106 13.49 -9.08 -2.49
C LEU A 106 12.64 -8.19 -3.39
N ALA A 107 11.57 -7.59 -2.85
CA ALA A 107 10.70 -6.67 -3.58
C ALA A 107 11.46 -5.44 -4.08
N GLY A 108 12.36 -4.87 -3.28
CA GLY A 108 13.22 -3.75 -3.68
C GLY A 108 14.14 -4.11 -4.84
N ILE A 109 14.87 -5.22 -4.73
CA ILE A 109 15.78 -5.70 -5.79
C ILE A 109 15.01 -5.97 -7.10
N LEU A 110 13.86 -6.65 -7.02
CA LEU A 110 13.05 -6.93 -8.22
C LEU A 110 12.51 -5.66 -8.86
N THR A 111 12.14 -4.66 -8.05
CA THR A 111 11.70 -3.34 -8.55
C THR A 111 12.84 -2.62 -9.26
N VAL A 112 14.06 -2.64 -8.71
CA VAL A 112 15.25 -2.05 -9.35
C VAL A 112 15.58 -2.76 -10.67
N ILE A 113 15.58 -4.09 -10.69
CA ILE A 113 15.82 -4.88 -11.92
C ILE A 113 14.77 -4.52 -12.98
N PHE A 114 13.49 -4.49 -12.61
CA PHE A 114 12.42 -4.14 -13.54
C PHE A 114 12.56 -2.71 -14.05
N GLY A 115 12.87 -1.75 -13.17
CA GLY A 115 13.16 -0.37 -13.56
C GLY A 115 14.33 -0.25 -14.55
N PHE A 116 15.42 -0.99 -14.30
CA PHE A 116 16.58 -1.03 -15.19
C PHE A 116 16.23 -1.58 -16.58
N LEU A 117 15.47 -2.67 -16.65
CA LEU A 117 15.03 -3.27 -17.92
C LEU A 117 14.14 -2.32 -18.74
N MET A 118 13.35 -1.48 -18.06
CA MET A 118 12.43 -0.55 -18.69
C MET A 118 13.05 0.83 -19.01
N LYS A 119 14.26 1.12 -18.50
CA LYS A 119 14.88 2.46 -18.54
C LYS A 119 14.93 3.08 -19.93
N ASN A 120 15.32 2.31 -20.95
CA ASN A 120 15.47 2.81 -22.33
C ASN A 120 14.12 3.07 -23.05
N TYR A 121 13.01 2.67 -22.45
CA TYR A 121 11.66 2.84 -23.00
C TYR A 121 10.84 3.91 -22.26
N LEU A 122 11.45 4.57 -21.27
CA LEU A 122 10.79 5.46 -20.34
C LEU A 122 11.42 6.87 -20.40
N PRO A 123 10.62 7.94 -20.22
CA PRO A 123 11.16 9.29 -20.15
C PRO A 123 12.18 9.45 -19.01
N GLU A 124 13.27 10.19 -19.25
CA GLU A 124 14.32 10.43 -18.25
C GLU A 124 13.81 11.08 -16.96
N LEU A 125 12.73 11.88 -17.05
CA LEU A 125 12.07 12.53 -15.91
C LEU A 125 11.65 11.54 -14.81
N LEU A 126 11.31 10.29 -15.17
CA LEU A 126 10.94 9.25 -14.20
C LEU A 126 12.09 8.84 -13.29
N PHE A 127 13.33 9.04 -13.72
CA PHE A 127 14.53 8.67 -12.97
C PHE A 127 15.21 9.87 -12.31
N ALA A 128 14.90 11.09 -12.77
CA ALA A 128 15.47 12.32 -12.24
C ALA A 128 14.83 12.75 -10.90
N ASN A 129 13.63 12.27 -10.59
CA ASN A 129 12.78 12.79 -9.53
C ASN A 129 12.59 11.78 -8.39
N ASN A 130 13.35 11.93 -7.31
CA ASN A 130 13.16 11.20 -6.05
C ASN A 130 12.32 12.04 -5.08
N GLU A 131 11.09 12.40 -5.49
CA GLU A 131 10.30 13.48 -4.85
C GLU A 131 9.62 13.08 -3.54
N MET A 132 9.44 11.79 -3.25
CA MET A 132 8.76 11.36 -2.03
C MET A 132 9.75 11.19 -0.87
N GLY A 133 9.64 12.07 0.14
CA GLY A 133 10.43 12.02 1.37
C GLY A 133 10.23 10.72 2.17
N ILE A 134 11.20 10.42 3.05
CA ILE A 134 11.22 9.19 3.85
C ILE A 134 9.93 8.99 4.65
N LEU A 135 9.38 10.08 5.21
CA LEU A 135 8.15 10.03 6.00
C LEU A 135 6.96 9.54 5.17
N ALA A 136 6.77 10.09 3.98
CA ALA A 136 5.71 9.70 3.07
C ALA A 136 5.89 8.25 2.56
N ARG A 137 7.12 7.86 2.21
CA ARG A 137 7.40 6.46 1.84
C ARG A 137 7.00 5.47 2.93
N PHE A 138 7.31 5.79 4.19
CA PHE A 138 7.09 4.84 5.27
C PHE A 138 5.65 4.85 5.77
N LEU A 139 5.05 6.02 5.94
CA LEU A 139 3.70 6.15 6.47
C LEU A 139 2.64 6.00 5.38
N TYR A 140 2.79 6.67 4.24
CA TYR A 140 1.83 6.53 3.14
C TYR A 140 2.01 5.17 2.45
N GLY A 141 3.18 4.92 1.88
CA GLY A 141 3.46 3.65 1.18
C GLY A 141 3.44 2.45 2.12
N GLY A 142 4.31 2.45 3.12
CA GLY A 142 4.51 1.31 4.00
C GLY A 142 3.34 0.94 4.92
N ILE A 143 2.42 1.87 5.20
CA ILE A 143 1.31 1.64 6.15
C ILE A 143 -0.05 1.87 5.52
N PHE A 144 -0.32 3.08 5.00
CA PHE A 144 -1.64 3.41 4.44
C PHE A 144 -1.99 2.50 3.25
N GLU A 145 -1.06 2.28 2.32
CA GLU A 145 -1.33 1.43 1.16
C GLU A 145 -1.55 -0.03 1.56
N GLU A 146 -0.83 -0.53 2.57
CA GLU A 146 -1.06 -1.88 3.08
C GLU A 146 -2.43 -2.03 3.76
N ILE A 147 -2.90 -1.00 4.48
CA ILE A 147 -4.26 -1.00 5.03
C ILE A 147 -5.29 -0.99 3.89
N LEU A 148 -5.10 -0.14 2.89
CA LEU A 148 -6.02 -0.02 1.77
C LEU A 148 -6.11 -1.32 0.96
N ILE A 149 -4.96 -1.82 0.52
CA ILE A 149 -4.86 -2.90 -0.47
C ILE A 149 -4.89 -4.27 0.19
N ARG A 150 -4.13 -4.51 1.26
CA ARG A 150 -4.02 -5.84 1.86
C ARG A 150 -5.16 -6.02 2.85
N PHE A 151 -5.23 -5.15 3.85
CA PHE A 151 -6.23 -5.29 4.90
C PHE A 151 -7.66 -5.10 4.39
N GLY A 152 -7.91 -4.10 3.54
CA GLY A 152 -9.21 -3.85 2.94
C GLY A 152 -9.50 -4.73 1.72
N LEU A 153 -8.88 -4.39 0.58
CA LEU A 153 -9.24 -4.94 -0.73
C LEU A 153 -8.95 -6.45 -0.89
N MET A 154 -7.75 -6.91 -0.55
CA MET A 154 -7.39 -8.32 -0.65
C MET A 154 -8.27 -9.17 0.27
N THR A 155 -8.49 -8.73 1.52
CA THR A 155 -9.42 -9.41 2.44
C THR A 155 -10.83 -9.52 1.86
N LEU A 156 -11.32 -8.45 1.21
CA LEU A 156 -12.61 -8.46 0.52
C LEU A 156 -12.66 -9.52 -0.58
N PHE A 157 -11.63 -9.59 -1.43
CA PHE A 157 -11.57 -10.60 -2.49
C PHE A 157 -11.50 -12.02 -1.95
N VAL A 158 -10.69 -12.27 -0.92
CA VAL A 158 -10.67 -13.57 -0.24
C VAL A 158 -12.08 -13.93 0.24
N TRP A 159 -12.80 -12.97 0.84
CA TRP A 159 -14.16 -13.20 1.31
C TRP A 159 -15.17 -13.45 0.19
N ILE A 160 -15.14 -12.69 -0.90
CA ILE A 160 -16.02 -12.90 -2.07
C ILE A 160 -15.78 -14.28 -2.66
N LEU A 161 -14.52 -14.65 -2.90
CA LEU A 161 -14.14 -15.95 -3.44
C LEU A 161 -14.56 -17.08 -2.49
N PHE A 162 -14.35 -16.93 -1.19
CA PHE A 162 -14.88 -17.87 -0.19
C PHE A 162 -16.40 -18.00 -0.27
N LYS A 163 -17.14 -16.89 -0.46
CA LYS A 163 -18.61 -16.92 -0.58
C LYS A 163 -19.08 -17.64 -1.84
N ILE A 164 -18.32 -17.59 -2.93
CA ILE A 164 -18.63 -18.27 -4.20
C ILE A 164 -18.26 -19.76 -4.11
N PHE A 165 -17.00 -20.06 -3.78
CA PHE A 165 -16.42 -21.40 -3.88
C PHE A 165 -16.51 -22.22 -2.58
N LYS A 166 -16.95 -21.59 -1.47
CA LYS A 166 -17.13 -22.22 -0.15
C LYS A 166 -15.88 -22.90 0.41
N THR A 167 -14.70 -22.47 -0.04
CA THR A 167 -13.41 -23.02 0.38
C THR A 167 -12.44 -21.91 0.77
N LYS A 168 -11.50 -22.23 1.66
CA LYS A 168 -10.37 -21.39 2.06
C LYS A 168 -9.03 -22.00 1.62
N ASN A 169 -9.04 -22.74 0.51
CA ASN A 169 -7.82 -23.30 -0.07
C ASN A 169 -6.85 -22.18 -0.49
N SER A 170 -5.55 -22.50 -0.54
CA SER A 170 -4.50 -21.53 -0.86
C SER A 170 -4.72 -20.79 -2.19
N TRP A 171 -5.35 -21.43 -3.19
CA TRP A 171 -5.62 -20.78 -4.47
C TRP A 171 -6.56 -19.57 -4.36
N ILE A 172 -7.48 -19.56 -3.39
CA ILE A 172 -8.37 -18.42 -3.11
C ILE A 172 -7.55 -17.20 -2.72
N PHE A 173 -6.58 -17.41 -1.84
CA PHE A 173 -5.67 -16.37 -1.38
C PHE A 173 -4.74 -15.93 -2.51
N SER A 174 -4.13 -16.88 -3.25
CA SER A 174 -3.29 -16.56 -4.39
C SER A 174 -4.02 -15.71 -5.45
N PHE A 175 -5.28 -16.04 -5.75
CA PHE A 175 -6.07 -15.27 -6.71
C PHE A 175 -6.42 -13.88 -6.19
N ALA A 176 -6.80 -13.75 -4.91
CA ALA A 176 -7.05 -12.46 -4.28
C ALA A 176 -5.79 -11.58 -4.22
N ILE A 177 -4.61 -12.18 -3.99
CA ILE A 177 -3.31 -11.49 -4.04
C ILE A 177 -3.07 -10.94 -5.44
N ILE A 178 -3.24 -11.76 -6.48
CA ILE A 178 -3.05 -11.32 -7.87
C ILE A 178 -4.00 -10.17 -8.23
N LEU A 179 -5.30 -10.31 -7.93
CA LEU A 179 -6.28 -9.26 -8.23
C LEU A 179 -5.98 -7.95 -7.49
N SER A 180 -5.69 -8.03 -6.19
CA SER A 180 -5.37 -6.84 -5.40
C SER A 180 -4.07 -6.18 -5.84
N ALA A 181 -3.05 -6.95 -6.25
CA ALA A 181 -1.80 -6.42 -6.79
C ALA A 181 -1.99 -5.72 -8.16
N ILE A 182 -2.87 -6.23 -9.02
CA ILE A 182 -3.21 -5.56 -10.29
C ILE A 182 -3.90 -4.23 -10.00
N ILE A 183 -4.90 -4.22 -9.10
CA ILE A 183 -5.62 -3.00 -8.73
C ILE A 183 -4.69 -2.00 -8.04
N PHE A 184 -3.73 -2.47 -7.24
CA PHE A 184 -2.70 -1.63 -6.64
C PHE A 184 -1.90 -0.89 -7.70
N GLY A 185 -1.44 -1.58 -8.75
CA GLY A 185 -0.75 -0.94 -9.87
C GLY A 185 -1.64 0.01 -10.69
N ILE A 186 -2.90 -0.33 -10.91
CA ILE A 186 -3.87 0.58 -11.55
C ILE A 186 -4.08 1.83 -10.70
N GLY A 187 -4.15 1.69 -9.38
CA GLY A 187 -4.32 2.78 -8.42
C GLY A 187 -3.19 3.81 -8.45
N HIS A 188 -2.03 3.46 -9.01
CA HIS A 188 -0.89 4.35 -9.20
C HIS A 188 -0.94 5.17 -10.49
N LEU A 189 -1.80 4.83 -11.46
CA LEU A 189 -1.89 5.53 -12.74
C LEU A 189 -2.25 7.02 -12.60
N PRO A 190 -3.15 7.46 -11.70
CA PRO A 190 -3.42 8.88 -11.50
C PRO A 190 -2.17 9.65 -11.06
N ALA A 191 -1.39 9.11 -10.11
CA ALA A 191 -0.15 9.74 -9.65
C ALA A 191 0.91 9.76 -10.77
N MET A 192 1.02 8.67 -11.54
CA MET A 192 1.90 8.63 -12.70
C MET A 192 1.50 9.68 -13.74
N LYS A 193 0.20 9.84 -14.01
CA LYS A 193 -0.32 10.87 -14.92
C LYS A 193 0.07 12.26 -14.47
N LEU A 194 0.06 12.52 -13.16
CA LEU A 194 0.50 13.80 -12.64
C LEU A 194 2.01 14.02 -12.88
N LEU A 195 2.82 12.97 -12.70
CA LEU A 195 4.27 13.05 -12.86
C LEU A 195 4.71 13.25 -14.32
N VAL A 196 4.14 12.52 -15.27
CA VAL A 196 4.61 12.50 -16.68
C VAL A 196 3.65 13.12 -17.70
N GLY A 197 2.47 13.57 -17.26
CA GLY A 197 1.43 14.08 -18.15
C GLY A 197 0.70 12.95 -18.87
N ASP A 198 1.12 12.61 -20.09
CA ASP A 198 0.44 11.62 -20.92
C ASP A 198 0.90 10.19 -20.64
N LEU A 199 -0.07 9.28 -20.52
CA LEU A 199 0.17 7.87 -20.24
C LEU A 199 0.25 7.06 -21.53
N SER A 200 1.47 6.81 -22.02
CA SER A 200 1.69 5.84 -23.11
C SER A 200 1.45 4.40 -22.63
N SER A 201 1.20 3.47 -23.56
CA SER A 201 1.04 2.05 -23.22
C SER A 201 2.22 1.46 -22.43
N VAL A 202 3.45 1.94 -22.72
CA VAL A 202 4.66 1.52 -22.01
C VAL A 202 4.67 2.04 -20.57
N ILE A 203 4.28 3.30 -20.34
CA ILE A 203 4.18 3.89 -19.00
C ILE A 203 3.10 3.20 -18.17
N ILE A 204 1.95 2.90 -18.79
CA ILE A 204 0.86 2.14 -18.15
C ILE A 204 1.36 0.76 -17.73
N PHE A 205 2.01 0.04 -18.65
CA PHE A 205 2.58 -1.27 -18.36
C PHE A 205 3.61 -1.19 -17.23
N TYR A 206 4.57 -0.27 -17.31
CA TYR A 206 5.58 -0.05 -16.28
C TYR A 206 4.97 0.23 -14.91
N THR A 207 3.98 1.11 -14.84
CA THR A 207 3.32 1.50 -13.58
C THR A 207 2.57 0.34 -12.96
N ILE A 208 1.78 -0.39 -13.76
CA ILE A 208 1.02 -1.53 -13.27
C ILE A 208 1.96 -2.65 -12.82
N PHE A 209 2.91 -3.04 -13.68
CA PHE A 209 3.79 -4.19 -13.40
C PHE A 209 4.81 -3.89 -12.29
N GLY A 210 5.32 -2.66 -12.25
CA GLY A 210 6.26 -2.21 -11.21
C GLY A 210 5.65 -2.22 -9.81
N ASN A 211 4.34 -1.99 -9.69
CA ASN A 211 3.61 -2.12 -8.43
C ASN A 211 3.04 -3.53 -8.20
N PHE A 212 2.74 -4.26 -9.28
CA PHE A 212 2.26 -5.64 -9.20
C PHE A 212 3.29 -6.58 -8.57
N ILE A 213 4.58 -6.47 -8.95
CA ILE A 213 5.66 -7.31 -8.43
C ILE A 213 5.77 -7.25 -6.89
N PRO A 214 6.03 -6.06 -6.26
CA PRO A 214 6.00 -5.94 -4.80
C PRO A 214 4.60 -6.23 -4.24
N GLY A 215 3.57 -5.87 -5.01
CA GLY A 215 2.16 -6.28 -4.90
C GLY A 215 1.97 -7.70 -4.37
N ILE A 216 2.45 -8.66 -5.16
CA ILE A 216 2.37 -10.09 -4.91
C ILE A 216 3.11 -10.49 -3.63
N ILE A 217 4.32 -9.96 -3.41
CA ILE A 217 5.15 -10.30 -2.25
C ILE A 217 4.45 -9.88 -0.96
N PHE A 218 4.00 -8.63 -0.87
CA PHE A 218 3.35 -8.12 0.34
C PHE A 218 2.01 -8.83 0.58
N GLY A 219 1.25 -9.13 -0.48
CA GLY A 219 0.02 -9.93 -0.36
C GLY A 219 0.27 -11.33 0.17
N PHE A 220 1.32 -12.00 -0.30
CA PHE A 220 1.73 -13.32 0.21
C PHE A 220 2.15 -13.26 1.68
N LEU A 221 2.93 -12.24 2.07
CA LEU A 221 3.33 -12.03 3.47
C LEU A 221 2.13 -11.74 4.37
N TYR A 222 1.15 -10.96 3.91
CA TYR A 222 -0.08 -10.76 4.66
C TYR A 222 -0.82 -12.09 4.86
N TYR A 223 -0.94 -12.91 3.82
CA TYR A 223 -1.57 -14.22 3.91
C TYR A 223 -0.86 -15.16 4.89
N LYS A 224 0.48 -15.23 4.87
CA LYS A 224 1.24 -16.20 5.66
C LYS A 224 1.64 -15.72 7.04
N ASN A 225 1.93 -14.43 7.21
CA ASN A 225 2.59 -13.88 8.39
C ASN A 225 1.80 -12.75 9.06
N GLY A 226 0.83 -12.13 8.36
CA GLY A 226 0.00 -11.05 8.87
C GLY A 226 0.40 -9.66 8.38
N LEU A 227 -0.47 -8.67 8.63
CA LEU A 227 -0.42 -7.36 7.98
C LEU A 227 0.87 -6.60 8.31
N GLU A 228 1.32 -6.68 9.54
CA GLU A 228 2.51 -5.99 10.03
C GLU A 228 3.80 -6.50 9.37
N THR A 229 3.80 -7.76 8.90
CA THR A 229 4.91 -8.31 8.11
C THR A 229 4.92 -7.69 6.71
N ALA A 230 3.75 -7.51 6.09
CA ALA A 230 3.61 -6.85 4.80
C ALA A 230 3.99 -5.36 4.87
N MET A 231 3.56 -4.66 5.93
CA MET A 231 3.95 -3.27 6.22
C MET A 231 5.47 -3.13 6.35
N LEU A 232 6.11 -4.00 7.15
CA LEU A 232 7.55 -3.98 7.29
C LEU A 232 8.26 -4.25 5.96
N ALA A 233 7.78 -5.21 5.17
CA ALA A 233 8.35 -5.50 3.85
C ALA A 233 8.27 -4.29 2.92
N HIS A 234 7.12 -3.61 2.88
CA HIS A 234 6.94 -2.44 2.04
C HIS A 234 7.84 -1.27 2.49
N ILE A 235 7.96 -1.01 3.79
CA ILE A 235 8.92 -0.03 4.32
C ILE A 235 10.35 -0.38 3.91
N VAL A 236 10.75 -1.65 4.04
CA VAL A 236 12.09 -2.11 3.67
C VAL A 236 12.34 -2.01 2.16
N THR A 237 11.33 -2.25 1.32
CA THR A 237 11.41 -1.98 -0.13
C THR A 237 11.77 -0.53 -0.39
N HIS A 238 11.11 0.42 0.27
CA HIS A 238 11.48 1.82 0.15
C HIS A 238 12.91 2.13 0.64
N ILE A 239 13.38 1.47 1.70
CA ILE A 239 14.76 1.60 2.18
C ILE A 239 15.77 1.17 1.11
N VAL A 240 15.53 0.04 0.43
CA VAL A 240 16.39 -0.41 -0.67
C VAL A 240 16.38 0.62 -1.81
N LEU A 241 15.20 1.14 -2.17
CA LEU A 241 15.04 2.12 -3.23
C LEU A 241 15.62 3.51 -2.90
N LEU A 242 15.87 3.84 -1.62
CA LEU A 242 16.57 5.08 -1.25
C LEU A 242 18.05 5.10 -1.68
N ARG A 243 18.65 3.93 -1.94
CA ARG A 243 20.09 3.77 -2.17
C ARG A 243 20.44 3.36 -3.60
N MET A 244 19.46 3.12 -4.47
CA MET A 244 19.65 2.43 -5.75
C MET A 244 19.10 3.18 -6.98
N ILE A 245 18.67 4.45 -6.82
CA ILE A 245 18.22 5.32 -7.91
C ILE A 245 18.95 6.65 -7.82
#